data_AF-A0A956YR65-F1
#
_entry.id   AF-A0A956YR65-F1
#
_cell.length_a   1.000
_cell.length_b   1.000
_cell.length_c   1.000
_cell.angle_alpha   90.00
_cell.angle_beta   90.00
_cell.angle_gamma   90.00
#
_symmetry.space_group_name_H-M   'P 1'
#
loop_
_entity.id
_entity.type
_entity.pdbx_description
1 polymer ?
#
loop_
_entity_poly.entity_id
_entity_poly.type
_entity_poly.pdbx_seq_one_letter_code
_entity_poly.pdbx_strand_id
1 'polypeptide(L)' 'GGNVRVGLEDNLYLPNGELAQSNGDLVAKAAELVRLVGGEVATIAEARTMLQLEKAN' A
#
# COMPACT_ATOMS: atom_id res chain seq x y z
N GLY A 1 -9.11 -8.77 -7.70
CA GLY A 1 -9.42 -7.73 -6.71
C GLY A 1 -9.03 -6.37 -7.27
N GLY A 2 -9.36 -5.29 -6.57
CA GLY A 2 -8.89 -3.93 -6.90
C GLY A 2 -7.53 -3.61 -6.28
N ASN A 3 -7.03 -2.39 -6.52
CA ASN A 3 -5.84 -1.84 -5.89
C ASN A 3 -6.19 -1.03 -4.64
N VAL A 4 -5.22 -0.81 -3.74
CA VAL A 4 -5.40 -0.03 -2.50
C VAL A 4 -4.51 1.21 -2.50
N ARG A 5 -4.99 2.28 -1.86
CA ARG A 5 -4.25 3.51 -1.57
C ARG A 5 -4.34 3.79 -0.08
N VAL A 6 -3.21 4.19 0.51
CA VAL A 6 -3.10 4.61 1.91
C VAL A 6 -2.06 5.71 2.03
N GLY A 7 -2.15 6.51 3.09
CA GLY A 7 -1.18 7.53 3.45
C GLY A 7 -1.77 8.53 4.44
N LEU A 8 -0.91 9.34 5.04
CA LEU A 8 -1.30 10.41 5.97
C LEU A 8 -2.15 11.50 5.31
N GLU A 9 -2.14 11.58 3.98
CA GLU A 9 -3.07 12.40 3.20
C GLU A 9 -4.53 11.97 3.42
N ASP A 10 -4.77 10.66 3.49
CA ASP A 10 -6.11 10.08 3.57
C ASP A 10 -6.52 9.77 5.02
N ASN A 11 -5.57 9.33 5.86
CA ASN A 11 -5.85 8.88 7.22
C ASN A 11 -4.64 9.02 8.16
N LEU A 12 -4.85 9.55 9.36
CA LEU A 12 -3.81 9.77 10.37
C LEU A 12 -3.64 8.62 11.36
N TYR A 13 -4.55 7.64 11.39
CA TYR A 13 -4.63 6.65 12.46
C TYR A 13 -4.47 5.21 11.97
N LEU A 14 -3.85 4.36 12.78
CA LEU A 14 -3.86 2.92 12.61
C LEU A 14 -5.22 2.32 13.02
N PRO A 15 -5.54 1.07 12.62
CA PRO A 15 -6.83 0.44 12.96
C PRO A 15 -7.11 0.29 14.47
N ASN A 16 -6.06 0.32 15.30
CA ASN A 16 -6.15 0.31 16.75
C ASN A 16 -6.42 1.69 17.37
N GLY A 17 -6.53 2.75 16.56
CA GLY A 17 -6.80 4.12 16.99
C GLY A 17 -5.55 4.94 17.35
N GLU A 18 -4.34 4.37 17.25
CA GLU A 18 -3.10 5.11 17.47
C GLU A 18 -2.76 6.00 16.26
N LEU A 19 -2.14 7.16 16.51
CA LEU A 19 -1.60 8.00 15.43
C LEU A 19 -0.47 7.26 14.71
N ALA A 20 -0.57 7.16 13.38
CA ALA A 20 0.51 6.67 12.55
C ALA A 20 1.71 7.62 12.67
N GLN A 21 2.88 7.07 12.97
CA GLN A 21 4.12 7.84 13.10
C GLN A 21 4.72 8.13 11.72
N SER A 22 4.36 7.33 10.71
CA SER A 22 4.83 7.50 9.34
C SER A 22 3.83 6.97 8.31
N ASN A 23 3.99 7.37 7.05
CA ASN A 23 3.33 6.69 5.93
C ASN A 23 3.71 5.19 5.88
N GLY A 24 4.91 4.84 6.34
CA GLY A 24 5.37 3.45 6.41
C GLY A 24 4.49 2.57 7.29
N ASP A 25 3.97 3.11 8.40
CA ASP A 25 3.10 2.36 9.32
C ASP A 25 1.79 1.98 8.63
N LEU A 26 1.21 2.92 7.88
CA LEU A 26 -0.01 2.71 7.09
C LEU A 26 0.23 1.74 5.94
N VAL A 27 1.35 1.87 5.23
CA VAL A 27 1.74 0.96 4.14
C VAL A 27 1.95 -0.46 4.66
N ALA A 28 2.64 -0.61 5.80
CA ALA A 28 2.87 -1.92 6.42
C ALA A 28 1.56 -2.59 6.81
N LYS A 29 0.63 -1.85 7.44
CA LYS A 29 -0.70 -2.37 7.79
C LYS A 29 -1.52 -2.73 6.55
N ALA A 30 -1.51 -1.91 5.50
CA ALA A 30 -2.19 -2.22 4.24
C ALA A 30 -1.63 -3.49 3.59
N ALA A 31 -0.31 -3.64 3.56
CA ALA A 31 0.37 -4.82 3.03
C ALA A 31 0.03 -6.10 3.82
N GLU A 32 -0.08 -6.01 5.15
CA GLU A 32 -0.56 -7.11 6.00
C GLU A 32 -1.99 -7.53 5.61
N LEU A 33 -2.91 -6.57 5.47
CA LEU A 33 -4.31 -6.83 5.10
C LEU A 33 -4.43 -7.45 3.70
N VAL A 34 -3.65 -6.99 2.72
CA VAL A 34 -3.60 -7.56 1.37
C VAL A 34 -3.22 -9.05 1.43
N ARG A 35 -2.20 -9.41 2.22
CA ARG A 35 -1.79 -10.81 2.39
C ARG A 35 -2.84 -11.65 3.13
N LEU A 36 -3.51 -11.08 4.13
CA LEU A 36 -4.55 -11.76 4.89
C LEU A 36 -5.74 -12.19 4.01
N VAL A 37 -6.07 -11.41 2.98
CA VAL A 37 -7.13 -11.75 2.01
C VAL A 37 -6.63 -12.59 0.83
N GLY A 38 -5.40 -13.12 0.91
CA GLY A 38 -4.80 -14.00 -0.09
C GLY A 38 -4.20 -13.29 -1.31
N GLY A 39 -3.98 -11.96 -1.23
CA GLY A 39 -3.28 -11.19 -2.26
C GLY A 39 -1.79 -11.07 -1.99
N GLU A 40 -1.06 -10.55 -2.97
CA GLU A 40 0.37 -10.19 -2.84
C GLU A 40 0.59 -8.73 -3.21
N VAL A 41 1.59 -8.11 -2.58
CA VAL A 41 1.95 -6.71 -2.87
C VAL A 41 2.86 -6.68 -4.08
N ALA A 42 2.40 -6.02 -5.15
CA ALA A 42 3.18 -5.85 -6.36
C ALA A 42 4.49 -5.08 -6.10
N THR A 43 5.58 -5.58 -6.67
CA THR A 43 6.84 -4.85 -6.81
C THR A 43 6.67 -3.64 -7.72
N ILE A 44 7.63 -2.72 -7.67
CA ILE A 44 7.63 -1.53 -8.55
C ILE A 44 7.61 -1.94 -10.03
N ALA A 45 8.33 -3.00 -10.41
CA ALA A 45 8.38 -3.48 -11.79
C ALA A 45 7.04 -4.05 -12.26
N GLU A 46 6.37 -4.83 -11.41
CA GLU A 46 5.03 -5.36 -11.68
C GLU A 46 4.01 -4.24 -11.78
N ALA A 47 4.02 -3.28 -10.84
CA ALA A 47 3.12 -2.13 -10.86
C ALA A 47 3.25 -1.31 -12.15
N ARG A 48 4.49 -1.06 -12.61
CA ARG A 48 4.73 -0.37 -13.89
C ARG A 48 4.17 -1.15 -15.07
N THR A 49 4.37 -2.46 -15.09
CA THR A 49 3.83 -3.33 -16.15
C THR A 49 2.30 -3.30 -16.18
N MET A 50 1.66 -3.41 -15.01
CA MET A 50 0.20 -3.34 -14.87
C MET A 50 -0.38 -1.99 -15.30
N LEU A 51 0.34 -0.89 -15.01
CA LEU A 51 -0.07 0.48 -15.34
C LEU A 51 0.41 0.95 -16.71
N GLN A 52 1.07 0.09 -17.50
CA GLN A 52 1.64 0.42 -18.82
C GLN A 52 2.57 1.64 -18.79
N LEU A 53 3.38 1.75 -17.72
CA LEU A 53 4.33 2.85 -17.55
C LEU A 53 5.71 2.49 -18.11
N GLU A 54 6.38 3.49 -18.68
CA GLU A 54 7.76 3.34 -19.14
C GLU A 54 8.72 3.04 -17.97
N LYS A 55 9.87 2.44 -18.30
CA LYS A 55 10.93 2.20 -17.32
C LYS A 55 11.42 3.54 -16.77
N ALA A 56 11.59 3.62 -15.45
CA ALA A 56 12.29 4.74 -14.85
C ALA A 56 13.77 4.70 -15.26
N ASN A 57 14.31 5.87 -15.62
CA ASN A 57 15.73 6.08 -15.88
C ASN A 57 16.58 5.88 -14.63
#